data_AF-A0A965EHT0-F1
#
_entry.id   AF-A0A965EHT0-F1
#
_cell.length_a   1.000
_cell.length_b   1.000
_cell.length_c   1.000
_cell.angle_alpha   90.00
_cell.angle_beta   90.00
_cell.angle_gamma   90.00
#
_symmetry.space_group_name_H-M   'P 1'
#
loop_
_entity.id
_entity.type
_entity.pdbx_description
1 polymer ?
#
loop_
_entity_poly.entity_id
_entity_poly.type
_entity_poly.pdbx_seq_one_letter_code
_entity_poly.pdbx_strand_id
1 'polypeptide(L)'
;MRFLLLLLISSTAVAQSLTIEEKVKFLALGDSYTIGQSVPVAERWPMQFIDKLKKEKNFAADEPRIIATTGWRTDQLKAAIQNAAITTGTYNLVSLLIGVNNQYQGRSVDVYAQEFEELLQMAIDLAGSKERVFVLSIPDYGYTPFGKSNQTTISTQLDEFNRINKNITERKGVLYINITDISRLGLQDPELVAGDRLHPSGKMYKAWVERILSNDSIRYIKNIVTDVKKKKEEAMIQVYPNPLENILNVDGASSRELSFKLINMKGDVAFHERIRLPHICSTATLSAGLYQYVIQDNLGLVETGKLVKY
;
A
#
# COMPACT_ATOMS: atom_id res chain seq x y z
N MET A 1 -3.72 49.75 -33.97
CA MET A 1 -3.53 49.31 -32.56
C MET A 1 -3.75 47.80 -32.52
N ARG A 2 -2.68 46.98 -32.47
CA ARG A 2 -2.77 45.52 -32.39
C ARG A 2 -2.88 45.11 -30.93
N PHE A 3 -4.00 44.51 -30.53
CA PHE A 3 -4.14 43.86 -29.23
C PHE A 3 -3.45 42.50 -29.28
N LEU A 4 -2.42 42.32 -28.45
CA LEU A 4 -1.78 41.04 -28.21
C LEU A 4 -2.56 40.33 -27.09
N LEU A 5 -3.29 39.27 -27.44
CA LEU A 5 -3.99 38.42 -26.47
C LEU A 5 -2.95 37.47 -25.84
N LEU A 6 -2.52 37.75 -24.61
CA LEU A 6 -1.77 36.78 -23.82
C LEU A 6 -2.72 35.65 -23.39
N LEU A 7 -2.55 34.45 -23.97
CA LEU A 7 -3.09 33.23 -23.39
C LEU A 7 -2.31 32.93 -22.10
N LEU A 8 -2.95 33.16 -20.96
CA LEU A 8 -2.55 32.59 -19.69
C LEU A 8 -2.76 31.07 -19.77
N ILE A 9 -1.71 30.34 -20.12
CA ILE A 9 -1.67 28.89 -19.89
C ILE A 9 -1.60 28.72 -18.37
N SER A 10 -2.75 28.48 -17.75
CA SER A 10 -2.82 28.03 -16.37
C SER A 10 -2.05 26.71 -16.29
N SER A 11 -0.84 26.74 -15.72
CA SER A 11 -0.15 25.52 -15.33
C SER A 11 -1.07 24.79 -14.35
N THR A 12 -1.73 23.73 -14.80
CA THR A 12 -2.41 22.81 -13.90
C THR A 12 -1.34 22.30 -12.95
N ALA A 13 -1.37 22.76 -11.69
CA ALA A 13 -0.59 22.15 -10.64
C ALA A 13 -0.94 20.66 -10.66
N VAL A 14 -0.01 19.83 -11.10
CA VAL A 14 -0.18 18.39 -11.01
C VAL A 14 -0.30 18.11 -9.52
N ALA A 15 -1.50 17.74 -9.07
CA ALA A 15 -1.73 17.40 -7.68
C ALA A 15 -0.72 16.32 -7.27
N GLN A 16 0.06 16.57 -6.23
CA GLN A 16 1.03 15.61 -5.69
C GLN A 16 0.25 14.44 -5.08
N SER A 17 0.00 13.40 -5.88
CA SER A 17 -0.77 12.24 -5.43
C SER A 17 0.16 11.11 -4.99
N LEU A 18 -0.19 10.45 -3.87
CA LEU A 18 0.42 9.19 -3.46
C LEU A 18 -0.47 8.04 -3.95
N THR A 19 0.12 7.00 -4.53
CA THR A 19 -0.55 5.78 -4.94
C THR A 19 -0.14 4.66 -4.01
N ILE A 20 -1.11 4.04 -3.35
CA ILE A 20 -0.90 2.85 -2.52
C ILE A 20 -1.48 1.66 -3.29
N GLU A 21 -0.58 0.79 -3.76
CA GLU A 21 -0.90 -0.39 -4.56
C GLU A 21 -0.83 -1.66 -3.71
N GLU A 22 -1.85 -2.51 -3.83
CA GLU A 22 -1.85 -3.83 -3.23
C GLU A 22 -1.03 -4.82 -4.08
N LYS A 23 -0.26 -5.77 -3.54
CA LYS A 23 0.10 -5.98 -2.15
C LYS A 23 1.14 -4.94 -1.72
N VAL A 24 0.90 -4.26 -0.60
CA VAL A 24 1.78 -3.20 -0.11
C VAL A 24 3.09 -3.79 0.40
N LYS A 25 4.20 -3.32 -0.17
CA LYS A 25 5.56 -3.55 0.30
C LYS A 25 6.13 -2.20 0.71
N PHE A 26 6.09 -1.94 2.01
CA PHE A 26 6.43 -0.64 2.57
C PHE A 26 7.87 -0.59 3.10
N LEU A 27 8.62 0.42 2.68
CA LEU A 27 9.94 0.77 3.22
C LEU A 27 9.88 2.13 3.93
N ALA A 28 10.13 2.13 5.24
CA ALA A 28 10.20 3.35 6.04
C ALA A 28 11.66 3.74 6.29
N LEU A 29 12.05 4.95 5.85
CA LEU A 29 13.40 5.50 5.95
C LEU A 29 13.44 6.65 6.95
N GLY A 30 14.38 6.63 7.89
CA GLY A 30 14.52 7.73 8.85
C GLY A 30 15.46 7.50 10.01
N ASP A 31 15.09 8.03 11.18
CA ASP A 31 15.87 8.02 12.43
C ASP A 31 15.06 7.44 13.61
N SER A 32 15.25 7.97 14.84
CA SER A 32 14.53 7.53 16.04
C SER A 32 13.00 7.61 15.90
N TYR A 33 12.48 8.58 15.13
CA TYR A 33 11.05 8.72 14.90
C TYR A 33 10.48 7.65 13.98
N THR A 34 11.32 7.09 13.10
CA THR A 34 10.91 6.04 12.17
C THR A 34 11.09 4.64 12.75
N ILE A 35 12.19 4.40 13.49
CA ILE A 35 12.36 3.14 14.25
C ILE A 35 11.42 3.06 15.46
N GLY A 36 10.77 4.17 15.83
CA GLY A 36 9.84 4.26 16.95
C GLY A 36 10.55 4.00 18.28
N GLN A 37 11.58 4.81 18.55
CA GLN A 37 12.33 4.79 19.80
C GLN A 37 11.39 4.94 21.01
N SER A 38 11.67 4.18 22.07
CA SER A 38 10.98 4.26 23.37
C SER A 38 9.51 3.86 23.38
N VAL A 39 9.05 3.16 22.33
CA VAL A 39 7.74 2.50 22.30
C VAL A 39 7.89 1.02 21.87
N PRO A 40 6.96 0.14 22.26
CA PRO A 40 6.90 -1.24 21.75
C PRO A 40 6.79 -1.29 20.22
N VAL A 41 7.20 -2.41 19.61
CA VAL A 41 7.17 -2.58 18.14
C VAL A 41 5.77 -2.29 17.56
N ALA A 42 4.71 -2.79 18.20
CA ALA A 42 3.34 -2.60 17.75
C ALA A 42 2.87 -1.13 17.77
N GLU A 43 3.52 -0.29 18.58
CA GLU A 43 3.19 1.14 18.72
C GLU A 43 3.99 2.03 17.77
N ARG A 44 4.93 1.49 17.00
CA ARG A 44 5.69 2.28 16.01
C ARG A 44 4.77 2.66 14.85
N TRP A 45 4.85 3.90 14.37
CA TRP A 45 3.94 4.37 13.32
C TRP A 45 3.98 3.53 12.02
N PRO A 46 5.12 2.95 11.54
CA PRO A 46 5.09 2.13 10.34
C PRO A 46 4.28 0.84 10.55
N MET A 47 4.33 0.28 11.77
CA MET A 47 3.57 -0.92 12.14
C MET A 47 2.09 -0.61 12.25
N GLN A 48 1.74 0.49 12.94
CA GLN A 48 0.36 0.98 13.03
C GLN A 48 -0.22 1.32 11.65
N PHE A 49 0.58 1.90 10.75
CA PHE A 49 0.18 2.23 9.39
C PHE A 49 -0.20 0.99 8.57
N ILE A 50 0.64 -0.04 8.58
CA ILE A 50 0.34 -1.31 7.91
C ILE A 50 -0.88 -2.00 8.53
N ASP A 51 -0.98 -2.03 9.86
CA ASP A 51 -2.13 -2.61 10.56
C ASP A 51 -3.45 -1.90 10.18
N LYS A 52 -3.45 -0.57 10.14
CA LYS A 52 -4.61 0.22 9.78
C LYS A 52 -4.98 0.07 8.30
N LEU A 53 -4.00 -0.02 7.38
CA LEU A 53 -4.26 -0.37 5.97
C LEU A 53 -4.94 -1.74 5.83
N LYS A 54 -4.45 -2.75 6.56
CA LYS A 54 -5.04 -4.10 6.57
C LYS A 54 -6.48 -4.07 7.10
N LYS A 55 -6.72 -3.41 8.24
CA LYS A 55 -8.03 -3.42 8.93
C LYS A 55 -9.08 -2.52 8.27
N GLU A 56 -8.71 -1.30 7.90
CA GLU A 56 -9.70 -0.29 7.46
C GLU A 56 -9.86 -0.21 5.95
N LYS A 57 -8.81 -0.55 5.20
CA LYS A 57 -8.85 -0.54 3.73
C LYS A 57 -8.97 -1.95 3.15
N ASN A 58 -8.81 -3.01 3.96
CA ASN A 58 -8.75 -4.40 3.51
C ASN A 58 -7.71 -4.59 2.39
N PHE A 59 -6.50 -4.07 2.61
CA PHE A 59 -5.34 -4.22 1.73
C PHE A 59 -4.44 -5.35 2.21
N ALA A 60 -4.01 -6.22 1.30
CA ALA A 60 -2.89 -7.10 1.55
C ALA A 60 -1.60 -6.26 1.68
N ALA A 61 -0.83 -6.51 2.75
CA ALA A 61 0.42 -5.82 3.01
C ALA A 61 1.41 -6.74 3.74
N ASP A 62 2.69 -6.65 3.36
CA ASP A 62 3.79 -7.26 4.10
C ASP A 62 4.09 -6.47 5.38
N GLU A 63 4.87 -7.05 6.29
CA GLU A 63 5.47 -6.25 7.37
C GLU A 63 6.37 -5.16 6.78
N PRO A 64 6.37 -3.94 7.36
CA PRO A 64 7.18 -2.86 6.83
C PRO A 64 8.66 -3.16 7.07
N ARG A 65 9.51 -2.90 6.07
CA ARG A 65 10.95 -2.81 6.31
C ARG A 65 11.28 -1.42 6.82
N ILE A 66 12.06 -1.37 7.90
CA ILE A 66 12.49 -0.11 8.50
C ILE A 66 14.01 0.00 8.36
N ILE A 67 14.50 1.06 7.70
CA ILE A 67 15.90 1.47 7.70
C ILE A 67 15.97 2.79 8.46
N ALA A 68 16.17 2.66 9.76
CA ALA A 68 16.24 3.78 10.67
C ALA A 68 16.97 3.40 11.95
N THR A 69 17.65 4.36 12.57
CA THR A 69 18.29 4.18 13.87
C THR A 69 18.32 5.51 14.61
N THR A 70 18.19 5.45 15.93
CA THR A 70 18.25 6.62 16.81
C THR A 70 19.56 7.38 16.65
N GLY A 71 19.47 8.70 16.56
CA GLY A 71 20.62 9.60 16.40
C GLY A 71 21.10 9.79 14.96
N TRP A 72 20.55 9.06 13.99
CA TRP A 72 20.97 9.21 12.59
C TRP A 72 20.61 10.55 11.99
N ARG A 73 21.59 11.12 11.29
CA ARG A 73 21.46 12.21 10.35
C ARG A 73 21.27 11.69 8.92
N THR A 74 21.06 12.61 7.99
CA THR A 74 20.97 12.36 6.54
C THR A 74 22.14 11.56 5.97
N ASP A 75 23.39 11.88 6.30
CA ASP A 75 24.59 11.15 5.82
C ASP A 75 24.62 9.68 6.27
N GLN A 76 24.17 9.40 7.50
CA GLN A 76 24.15 8.05 8.05
C GLN A 76 23.01 7.22 7.47
N LEU A 77 21.83 7.81 7.28
CA LEU A 77 20.73 7.15 6.58
C LEU A 77 21.11 6.82 5.13
N LYS A 78 21.78 7.74 4.43
CA LYS A 78 22.27 7.53 3.07
C LYS A 78 23.21 6.32 3.00
N ALA A 79 24.19 6.25 3.89
CA ALA A 79 25.12 5.12 3.96
C ALA A 79 24.37 3.79 4.26
N ALA A 80 23.39 3.81 5.16
CA ALA A 80 22.60 2.62 5.49
C ALA A 80 21.76 2.13 4.31
N ILE A 81 21.14 3.04 3.55
CA ILE A 81 20.39 2.70 2.33
C ILE A 81 21.30 2.05 1.28
N GLN A 82 22.48 2.63 1.06
CA GLN A 82 23.47 2.11 0.10
C GLN A 82 23.94 0.70 0.51
N ASN A 83 24.24 0.50 1.79
CA ASN A 83 24.66 -0.81 2.32
C ASN A 83 23.55 -1.86 2.28
N ALA A 84 22.29 -1.46 2.33
CA ALA A 84 21.16 -2.38 2.25
C ALA A 84 20.98 -3.01 0.86
N ALA A 85 21.65 -2.48 -0.17
CA ALA A 85 21.70 -3.01 -1.54
C ALA A 85 20.31 -3.39 -2.08
N ILE A 86 19.33 -2.52 -1.88
CA ILE A 86 17.94 -2.78 -2.27
C ILE A 86 17.78 -2.59 -3.78
N THR A 87 17.21 -3.60 -4.44
CA THR A 87 16.84 -3.51 -5.86
C THR A 87 15.67 -2.53 -6.04
N THR A 88 15.80 -1.59 -6.98
CA THR A 88 14.73 -0.67 -7.39
C THR A 88 13.42 -1.41 -7.67
N GLY A 89 12.30 -0.86 -7.19
CA GLY A 89 10.97 -1.42 -7.38
C GLY A 89 10.63 -2.61 -6.45
N THR A 90 11.54 -2.99 -5.53
CA THR A 90 11.24 -3.98 -4.48
C THR A 90 10.09 -3.52 -3.59
N TYR A 91 10.03 -2.22 -3.31
CA TYR A 91 9.01 -1.57 -2.51
C TYR A 91 8.12 -0.73 -3.40
N ASN A 92 6.80 -0.83 -3.22
CA ASN A 92 5.82 -0.02 -3.95
C ASN A 92 5.25 1.12 -3.10
N LEU A 93 5.80 1.31 -1.90
CA LEU A 93 5.53 2.44 -1.02
C LEU A 93 6.79 2.74 -0.21
N VAL A 94 7.24 3.99 -0.21
CA VAL A 94 8.41 4.45 0.55
C VAL A 94 8.09 5.72 1.30
N SER A 95 8.49 5.81 2.57
CA SER A 95 8.39 7.05 3.35
C SER A 95 9.77 7.57 3.73
N LEU A 96 9.93 8.89 3.80
CA LEU A 96 11.13 9.54 4.30
C LEU A 96 10.78 10.52 5.44
N LEU A 97 11.42 10.32 6.60
CA LEU A 97 11.36 11.22 7.75
C LEU A 97 12.75 11.32 8.37
N ILE A 98 13.46 12.42 8.13
CA ILE A 98 14.84 12.61 8.59
C ILE A 98 15.16 14.09 8.76
N GLY A 99 15.99 14.42 9.75
CA GLY A 99 16.60 15.74 9.88
C GLY A 99 16.64 16.31 11.29
N VAL A 100 15.92 15.72 12.26
CA VAL A 100 15.94 16.22 13.64
C VAL A 100 17.36 16.16 14.22
N ASN A 101 18.13 15.12 13.91
CA ASN A 101 19.50 14.99 14.38
C ASN A 101 20.47 15.92 13.65
N ASN A 102 20.18 16.34 12.41
CA ASN A 102 20.94 17.38 11.74
C ASN A 102 20.80 18.69 12.51
N GLN A 103 19.57 19.07 12.85
CA GLN A 103 19.29 20.27 13.65
C GLN A 103 19.87 20.13 15.07
N TYR A 104 19.60 19.04 15.78
CA TYR A 104 20.05 18.82 17.16
C TYR A 104 21.58 18.87 17.31
N GLN A 105 22.30 18.38 16.29
CA GLN A 105 23.77 18.37 16.26
C GLN A 105 24.37 19.61 15.59
N GLY A 106 23.56 20.66 15.34
CA GLY A 106 24.03 21.94 14.82
C GLY A 106 24.59 21.89 13.38
N ARG A 107 24.08 20.98 12.54
CA ARG A 107 24.48 20.93 11.12
C ARG A 107 23.90 22.10 10.34
N SER A 108 24.65 22.57 9.36
CA SER A 108 24.19 23.63 8.45
C SER A 108 22.95 23.21 7.68
N VAL A 109 22.03 24.16 7.50
CA VAL A 109 20.83 24.00 6.68
C VAL A 109 21.16 23.75 5.20
N ASP A 110 22.29 24.27 4.70
CA ASP A 110 22.72 24.06 3.31
C ASP A 110 23.17 22.61 3.09
N VAL A 111 23.92 22.06 4.05
CA VAL A 111 24.33 20.64 4.03
C VAL A 111 23.11 19.74 4.14
N TYR A 112 22.19 20.06 5.05
CA TYR A 112 20.93 19.33 5.17
C TYR A 112 20.12 19.37 3.87
N ALA A 113 19.98 20.53 3.23
CA ALA A 113 19.22 20.68 1.99
C ALA A 113 19.75 19.77 0.88
N GLN A 114 21.08 19.78 0.67
CA GLN A 114 21.72 18.93 -0.33
C GLN A 114 21.50 17.45 -0.02
N GLU A 115 21.83 17.02 1.19
CA GLU A 115 21.76 15.60 1.56
C GLU A 115 20.31 15.08 1.61
N PHE A 116 19.35 15.93 2.01
CA PHE A 116 17.93 15.60 1.99
C PHE A 116 17.42 15.42 0.55
N GLU A 117 17.81 16.30 -0.38
CA GLU A 117 17.43 16.16 -1.79
C GLU A 117 17.98 14.87 -2.41
N GLU A 118 19.23 14.50 -2.07
CA GLU A 118 19.82 13.22 -2.47
C GLU A 118 19.05 12.03 -1.89
N LEU A 119 18.69 12.05 -0.60
CA LEU A 119 17.90 11.00 0.03
C LEU A 119 16.49 10.87 -0.56
N LEU A 120 15.85 11.99 -0.88
CA LEU A 120 14.54 11.97 -1.52
C LEU A 120 14.64 11.35 -2.92
N GLN A 121 15.69 11.65 -3.67
CA GLN A 121 15.92 11.00 -4.96
C GLN A 121 16.13 9.50 -4.79
N MET A 122 16.93 9.06 -3.81
CA MET A 122 17.08 7.64 -3.50
C MET A 122 15.75 6.97 -3.15
N ALA A 123 14.90 7.62 -2.36
CA ALA A 123 13.57 7.09 -2.01
C ALA A 123 12.68 6.89 -3.26
N ILE A 124 12.71 7.86 -4.20
CA ILE A 124 12.01 7.76 -5.49
C ILE A 124 12.54 6.59 -6.31
N ASP A 125 13.87 6.45 -6.41
CA ASP A 125 14.51 5.39 -7.17
C ASP A 125 14.24 4.00 -6.57
N LEU A 126 14.17 3.89 -5.24
CA LEU A 126 13.80 2.65 -4.55
C LEU A 126 12.34 2.26 -4.80
N ALA A 127 11.43 3.25 -4.85
CA ALA A 127 10.01 3.05 -5.11
C ALA A 127 9.68 2.83 -6.61
N GLY A 128 10.59 3.25 -7.48
CA GLY A 128 10.44 3.26 -8.95
C GLY A 128 9.49 4.34 -9.48
N SER A 129 8.91 5.18 -8.62
CA SER A 129 8.03 6.28 -8.99
C SER A 129 7.86 7.24 -7.81
N LYS A 130 7.80 8.55 -8.09
CA LYS A 130 7.58 9.59 -7.07
C LYS A 130 6.19 9.52 -6.45
N GLU A 131 5.20 9.03 -7.21
CA GLU A 131 3.83 8.79 -6.75
C GLU A 131 3.75 7.64 -5.72
N ARG A 132 4.83 6.92 -5.46
CA ARG A 132 4.93 5.88 -4.42
C ARG A 132 5.73 6.34 -3.20
N VAL A 133 6.11 7.62 -3.15
CA VAL A 133 6.88 8.21 -2.06
C VAL A 133 6.04 9.26 -1.35
N PHE A 134 6.20 9.34 -0.02
CA PHE A 134 5.74 10.48 0.76
C PHE A 134 6.77 10.88 1.81
N VAL A 135 6.77 12.16 2.16
CA VAL A 135 7.64 12.74 3.18
C VAL A 135 6.80 13.19 4.37
N LEU A 136 7.27 12.91 5.58
CA LEU A 136 6.71 13.46 6.80
C LEU A 136 7.56 14.63 7.28
N SER A 137 6.90 15.69 7.77
CA SER A 137 7.61 16.79 8.42
C SER A 137 8.28 16.35 9.73
N ILE A 138 9.34 17.04 10.15
CA ILE A 138 10.06 16.77 11.39
C ILE A 138 9.21 17.22 12.59
N PRO A 139 8.93 16.34 13.57
CA PRO A 139 8.27 16.71 14.82
C PRO A 139 9.04 17.75 15.63
N ASP A 140 8.32 18.63 16.31
CA ASP A 140 8.86 19.67 17.18
C ASP A 140 9.03 19.15 18.61
N TYR A 141 10.24 18.66 18.92
CA TYR A 141 10.56 18.16 20.27
C TYR A 141 10.71 19.28 21.31
N GLY A 142 10.64 20.56 20.92
CA GLY A 142 10.56 21.69 21.84
C GLY A 142 9.33 21.60 22.75
N TYR A 143 8.30 20.86 22.32
CA TYR A 143 7.07 20.61 23.06
C TYR A 143 7.09 19.31 23.88
N THR A 144 8.27 18.90 24.30
CA THR A 144 8.48 17.75 25.20
C THR A 144 9.08 18.23 26.52
N PRO A 145 8.98 17.46 27.63
CA PRO A 145 9.67 17.83 28.86
C PRO A 145 11.20 17.94 28.72
N PHE A 146 11.81 17.25 27.74
CA PHE A 146 13.22 17.40 27.39
C PHE A 146 13.52 18.73 26.69
N GLY A 147 12.74 19.08 25.67
CA GLY A 147 12.98 20.28 24.85
C GLY A 147 12.46 21.59 25.42
N LYS A 148 11.56 21.56 26.42
CA LYS A 148 10.82 22.74 26.89
C LYS A 148 11.68 23.94 27.30
N SER A 149 12.89 23.72 27.83
CA SER A 149 13.76 24.81 28.27
C SER A 149 14.33 25.63 27.11
N ASN A 150 14.44 25.02 25.93
CA ASN A 150 14.96 25.64 24.71
C ASN A 150 13.90 25.69 23.59
N GLN A 151 12.61 25.60 23.96
CA GLN A 151 11.49 25.43 23.03
C GLN A 151 11.55 26.41 21.86
N THR A 152 11.65 27.72 22.12
CA THR A 152 11.66 28.75 21.07
C THR A 152 12.75 28.53 20.03
N THR A 153 13.97 28.22 20.46
CA THR A 153 15.11 27.97 19.56
C THR A 153 14.90 26.71 18.75
N ILE A 154 14.43 25.63 19.39
CA ILE A 154 14.15 24.35 18.74
C ILE A 154 13.06 24.53 17.67
N SER A 155 11.93 25.14 18.02
CA SER A 155 10.82 25.37 17.11
C SER A 155 11.23 26.22 15.91
N THR A 156 11.97 27.32 16.14
CA THR A 156 12.46 28.19 15.06
C THR A 156 13.36 27.44 14.09
N GLN A 157 14.28 26.62 14.60
CA GLN A 157 15.18 25.84 13.75
C GLN A 157 14.43 24.74 13.01
N LEU A 158 13.54 24.01 13.66
CA LEU A 158 12.77 22.95 13.02
C LEU A 158 11.78 23.49 11.98
N ASP A 159 11.23 24.68 12.17
CA ASP A 159 10.44 25.37 11.15
C ASP A 159 11.27 25.64 9.89
N GLU A 160 12.54 26.03 10.04
CA GLU A 160 13.44 26.25 8.91
C GLU A 160 13.80 24.94 8.18
N PHE A 161 14.14 23.88 8.92
CA PHE A 161 14.40 22.56 8.35
C PHE A 161 13.16 22.01 7.63
N ASN A 162 11.97 22.18 8.21
CA ASN A 162 10.71 21.76 7.58
C ASN A 162 10.33 22.59 6.36
N ARG A 163 10.63 23.89 6.35
CA ARG A 163 10.46 24.72 5.15
C ARG A 163 11.34 24.21 4.01
N ILE A 164 12.60 23.85 4.31
CA ILE A 164 13.55 23.32 3.32
C ILE A 164 13.09 21.98 2.78
N ASN A 165 12.79 21.01 3.66
CA ASN A 165 12.41 19.67 3.22
C ASN A 165 11.07 19.67 2.46
N LYS A 166 10.12 20.51 2.86
CA LYS A 166 8.86 20.73 2.13
C LYS A 166 9.12 21.27 0.73
N ASN A 167 9.90 22.34 0.61
CA ASN A 167 10.21 22.95 -0.69
C ASN A 167 10.90 21.97 -1.65
N ILE A 168 11.86 21.18 -1.16
CA ILE A 168 12.52 20.13 -1.97
C ILE A 168 11.52 19.06 -2.39
N THR A 169 10.71 18.59 -1.45
CA THR A 169 9.69 17.55 -1.68
C THR A 169 8.70 17.98 -2.76
N GLU A 170 8.18 19.20 -2.66
CA GLU A 170 7.22 19.75 -3.60
C GLU A 170 7.82 19.97 -5.00
N ARG A 171 9.08 20.43 -5.09
CA ARG A 171 9.79 20.55 -6.38
C ARG A 171 9.98 19.20 -7.08
N LYS A 172 10.18 18.12 -6.31
CA LYS A 172 10.26 16.75 -6.84
C LYS A 172 8.89 16.14 -7.14
N GLY A 173 7.80 16.82 -6.78
CA GLY A 173 6.43 16.35 -7.00
C GLY A 173 6.03 15.16 -6.12
N VAL A 174 6.68 15.00 -4.97
CA VAL A 174 6.38 13.97 -3.96
C VAL A 174 5.36 14.53 -2.96
N LEU A 175 4.48 13.68 -2.40
CA LEU A 175 3.52 14.12 -1.39
C LEU A 175 4.23 14.47 -0.07
N TYR A 176 3.98 15.67 0.45
CA TYR A 176 4.44 16.11 1.77
C TYR A 176 3.29 16.12 2.78
N ILE A 177 3.48 15.53 3.96
CA ILE A 177 2.46 15.45 5.01
C ILE A 177 3.01 16.10 6.29
N ASN A 178 2.36 17.17 6.73
CA ASN A 178 2.71 17.86 7.95
C ASN A 178 2.17 17.14 9.20
N ILE A 179 3.08 16.73 10.07
CA ILE A 179 2.81 16.13 11.39
C ILE A 179 3.36 16.97 12.55
N THR A 180 4.05 18.08 12.27
CA THR A 180 4.75 18.90 13.26
C THR A 180 3.79 19.56 14.24
N ASP A 181 2.63 20.02 13.76
CA ASP A 181 1.56 20.58 14.59
C ASP A 181 1.04 19.58 15.64
N ILE A 182 1.00 18.27 15.35
CA ILE A 182 0.62 17.23 16.33
C ILE A 182 1.60 17.23 17.50
N SER A 183 2.91 17.26 17.20
CA SER A 183 3.93 17.27 18.25
C SER A 183 3.91 18.52 19.12
N ARG A 184 3.43 19.65 18.58
CA ARG A 184 3.26 20.89 19.35
C ARG A 184 2.17 20.84 20.42
N LEU A 185 1.39 19.76 20.46
CA LEU A 185 0.44 19.50 21.54
C LEU A 185 1.10 18.81 22.75
N GLY A 186 2.35 18.34 22.65
CA GLY A 186 2.97 17.44 23.65
C GLY A 186 3.13 18.00 25.07
N LEU A 187 3.17 19.32 25.26
CA LEU A 187 3.14 19.93 26.60
C LEU A 187 1.73 20.03 27.18
N GLN A 188 0.72 20.13 26.33
CA GLN A 188 -0.70 20.22 26.72
C GLN A 188 -1.31 18.83 26.91
N ASP A 189 -0.88 17.86 26.11
CA ASP A 189 -1.24 16.45 26.19
C ASP A 189 0.04 15.60 26.36
N PRO A 190 0.51 15.42 27.61
CA PRO A 190 1.74 14.68 27.90
C PRO A 190 1.71 13.22 27.45
N GLU A 191 0.54 12.61 27.24
CA GLU A 191 0.44 11.24 26.73
C GLU A 191 0.90 11.11 25.28
N LEU A 192 1.09 12.23 24.57
CA LEU A 192 1.71 12.23 23.24
C LEU A 192 3.23 12.00 23.31
N VAL A 193 3.85 12.11 24.49
CA VAL A 193 5.29 11.91 24.68
C VAL A 193 5.54 10.56 25.37
N ALA A 194 6.50 9.80 24.87
CA ALA A 194 6.89 8.51 25.44
C ALA A 194 7.53 8.66 26.83
N GLY A 195 7.74 7.52 27.52
CA GLY A 195 8.28 7.50 28.89
C GLY A 195 9.68 8.09 29.05
N ASP A 196 10.44 8.22 27.95
CA ASP A 196 11.74 8.89 27.94
C ASP A 196 11.67 10.42 27.91
N ARG A 197 10.45 10.96 27.88
CA ARG A 197 10.15 12.40 27.92
C ARG A 197 10.66 13.19 26.71
N LEU A 198 10.95 12.50 25.60
CA LEU A 198 11.49 13.09 24.38
C LEU A 198 10.80 12.59 23.11
N HIS A 199 10.64 11.28 22.95
CA HIS A 199 10.14 10.73 21.68
C HIS A 199 8.61 10.70 21.63
N PRO A 200 8.00 10.65 20.43
CA PRO A 200 6.56 10.43 20.29
C PRO A 200 6.14 9.11 20.94
N SER A 201 5.00 9.11 21.64
CA SER A 201 4.36 7.91 22.15
C SER A 201 3.59 7.16 21.06
N GLY A 202 3.13 5.94 21.37
CA GLY A 202 2.18 5.22 20.51
C GLY A 202 0.91 6.02 20.19
N LYS A 203 0.44 6.86 21.12
CA LYS A 203 -0.71 7.77 20.92
C LYS A 203 -0.41 8.83 19.85
N MET A 204 0.76 9.46 19.90
CA MET A 204 1.14 10.44 18.88
C MET A 204 1.35 9.76 17.51
N TYR A 205 2.01 8.60 17.48
CA TYR A 205 2.17 7.83 16.25
C TYR A 205 0.83 7.42 15.62
N LYS A 206 -0.18 7.07 16.43
CA LYS A 206 -1.55 6.83 15.94
C LYS A 206 -2.13 8.04 15.24
N ALA A 207 -1.98 9.24 15.83
CA ALA A 207 -2.45 10.49 15.22
C ALA A 207 -1.73 10.81 13.89
N TRP A 208 -0.45 10.46 13.77
CA TRP A 208 0.28 10.58 12.49
C TRP A 208 -0.33 9.67 11.44
N VAL A 209 -0.56 8.40 11.78
CA VAL A 209 -1.14 7.42 10.84
C VAL A 209 -2.54 7.83 10.41
N GLU A 210 -3.37 8.31 11.34
CA GLU A 210 -4.70 8.85 11.02
C GLU A 210 -4.61 10.00 10.02
N ARG A 211 -3.68 10.93 10.22
CA ARG A 211 -3.44 12.03 9.28
C ARG A 211 -2.94 11.60 7.92
N ILE A 212 -2.05 10.60 7.87
CA ILE A 212 -1.57 10.07 6.61
C ILE A 212 -2.75 9.49 5.84
N LEU A 213 -3.53 8.60 6.46
CA LEU A 213 -4.61 7.88 5.79
C LEU A 213 -5.86 8.71 5.49
N SER A 214 -6.01 9.89 6.11
CA SER A 214 -7.08 10.84 5.79
C SER A 214 -6.69 11.86 4.71
N ASN A 215 -5.47 11.78 4.15
CA ASN A 215 -5.03 12.71 3.11
C ASN A 215 -5.72 12.40 1.78
N ASP A 216 -6.49 13.36 1.26
CA ASP A 216 -7.27 13.23 0.02
C ASP A 216 -6.41 13.05 -1.25
N SER A 217 -5.09 13.29 -1.16
CA SER A 217 -4.16 13.06 -2.25
C SER A 217 -3.74 11.59 -2.40
N ILE A 218 -4.21 10.71 -1.50
CA ILE A 218 -3.92 9.27 -1.57
C ILE A 218 -4.93 8.56 -2.47
N ARG A 219 -4.40 7.87 -3.48
CA ARG A 219 -5.13 6.96 -4.36
C ARG A 219 -4.85 5.52 -3.96
N TYR A 220 -5.90 4.79 -3.64
CA TYR A 220 -5.83 3.38 -3.27
C TYR A 220 -6.11 2.50 -4.50
N ILE A 221 -5.15 1.67 -4.90
CA ILE A 221 -5.29 0.73 -6.01
C ILE A 221 -5.25 -0.70 -5.45
N LYS A 222 -6.41 -1.37 -5.47
CA LYS A 222 -6.49 -2.80 -5.16
C LYS A 222 -6.18 -3.65 -6.37
N ASN A 223 -5.43 -4.73 -6.17
CA ASN A 223 -5.17 -5.69 -7.22
C ASN A 223 -6.34 -6.68 -7.29
N ILE A 224 -7.41 -6.27 -7.98
CA ILE A 224 -8.60 -7.10 -8.23
C ILE A 224 -8.23 -8.41 -8.97
N VAL A 225 -7.09 -8.41 -9.68
CA VAL A 225 -6.61 -9.58 -10.45
C VAL A 225 -6.29 -10.77 -9.55
N THR A 226 -5.82 -10.57 -8.31
CA THR A 226 -5.57 -11.70 -7.40
C THR A 226 -6.86 -12.31 -6.87
N ASP A 227 -7.94 -11.54 -6.68
CA ASP A 227 -9.23 -12.11 -6.26
C ASP A 227 -9.92 -12.85 -7.42
N VAL A 228 -9.76 -12.37 -8.66
CA VAL A 228 -10.26 -13.08 -9.85
C VAL A 228 -9.45 -14.34 -10.12
N LYS A 229 -8.11 -14.30 -10.01
CA LYS A 229 -7.26 -15.50 -10.15
C LYS A 229 -7.45 -16.49 -9.00
N LYS A 230 -7.63 -16.03 -7.77
CA LYS A 230 -7.87 -16.90 -6.61
C LYS A 230 -9.28 -17.52 -6.67
N LYS A 231 -10.28 -16.79 -7.19
CA LYS A 231 -11.57 -17.40 -7.62
C LYS A 231 -11.46 -18.34 -8.81
N LYS A 232 -10.45 -18.18 -9.67
CA LYS A 232 -10.19 -19.07 -10.82
C LYS A 232 -9.37 -20.31 -10.43
N GLU A 233 -8.55 -20.20 -9.38
CA GLU A 233 -7.79 -21.29 -8.76
C GLU A 233 -8.62 -22.06 -7.73
N GLU A 234 -9.63 -21.44 -7.10
CA GLU A 234 -10.76 -22.13 -6.47
C GLU A 234 -11.66 -22.73 -7.56
N ALA A 235 -11.18 -23.87 -8.07
CA ALA A 235 -11.79 -24.85 -8.98
C ALA A 235 -11.89 -24.52 -10.47
N MET A 236 -10.86 -24.93 -11.22
CA MET A 236 -11.07 -25.42 -12.57
C MET A 236 -11.99 -26.65 -12.48
N ILE A 237 -13.29 -26.47 -12.71
CA ILE A 237 -14.22 -27.60 -12.81
C ILE A 237 -13.84 -28.39 -14.07
N GLN A 238 -13.49 -29.65 -13.90
CA GLN A 238 -13.14 -30.54 -15.01
C GLN A 238 -14.32 -31.44 -15.33
N VAL A 239 -14.70 -31.46 -16.61
CA VAL A 239 -15.76 -32.32 -17.14
C VAL A 239 -15.12 -33.29 -18.11
N TYR A 240 -15.13 -34.58 -17.81
CA TYR A 240 -14.52 -35.60 -18.67
C TYR A 240 -15.34 -36.89 -18.73
N PRO A 241 -15.53 -37.47 -19.93
CA PRO A 241 -16.35 -38.67 -20.09
C PRO A 241 -15.59 -39.93 -19.66
N ASN A 242 -16.32 -40.91 -19.12
CA ASN A 242 -15.90 -42.31 -19.10
C ASN A 242 -16.84 -43.10 -20.05
N PRO A 243 -16.45 -43.29 -21.32
CA PRO A 243 -17.30 -43.94 -22.32
C PRO A 243 -17.62 -45.41 -22.00
N LEU A 244 -16.73 -46.12 -21.29
CA LEU A 244 -16.92 -47.53 -20.95
C LEU A 244 -18.11 -47.73 -20.00
N GLU A 245 -18.34 -46.77 -19.11
CA GLU A 245 -19.40 -46.83 -18.11
C GLU A 245 -20.62 -45.96 -18.47
N ASN A 246 -20.59 -45.29 -19.62
CA ASN A 246 -21.59 -44.29 -20.01
C ASN A 246 -21.82 -43.23 -18.93
N ILE A 247 -20.76 -42.73 -18.29
CA ILE A 247 -20.85 -41.66 -17.29
C ILE A 247 -20.02 -40.44 -17.68
N LEU A 248 -20.34 -39.32 -17.05
CA LEU A 248 -19.59 -38.08 -17.11
C LEU A 248 -19.17 -37.66 -15.70
N ASN A 249 -17.88 -37.47 -15.50
CA ASN A 249 -17.34 -36.97 -14.24
C ASN A 249 -17.29 -35.44 -14.29
N VAL A 250 -17.76 -34.81 -13.21
CA VAL A 250 -17.69 -33.37 -12.99
C VAL A 250 -16.94 -33.16 -11.68
N ASP A 251 -15.63 -32.91 -11.79
CA ASP A 251 -14.72 -32.76 -10.65
C ASP A 251 -14.35 -31.30 -10.43
N GLY A 252 -14.01 -30.96 -9.19
CA GLY A 252 -13.62 -29.61 -8.77
C GLY A 252 -14.08 -29.31 -7.35
N ALA A 253 -13.93 -28.06 -6.93
CA ALA A 253 -14.34 -27.58 -5.61
C ALA A 253 -15.32 -26.41 -5.74
N SER A 254 -16.56 -26.57 -5.30
CA SER A 254 -17.51 -25.47 -5.22
C SER A 254 -18.24 -25.53 -3.89
N SER A 255 -18.31 -24.39 -3.19
CA SER A 255 -19.14 -24.23 -1.99
C SER A 255 -20.62 -23.99 -2.31
N ARG A 256 -20.96 -23.86 -3.60
CA ARG A 256 -22.29 -23.56 -4.11
C ARG A 256 -22.87 -24.73 -4.90
N GLU A 257 -24.18 -24.85 -4.89
CA GLU A 257 -24.91 -25.75 -5.81
C GLU A 257 -24.88 -25.18 -7.23
N LEU A 258 -24.67 -26.05 -8.21
CA LEU A 258 -24.47 -25.70 -9.61
C LEU A 258 -25.62 -26.25 -10.46
N SER A 259 -25.98 -25.58 -11.55
CA SER A 259 -26.80 -26.12 -12.64
C SER A 259 -25.88 -26.67 -13.71
N PHE A 260 -26.04 -27.94 -14.06
CA PHE A 260 -25.30 -28.61 -15.12
C PHE A 260 -26.22 -29.01 -16.26
N LYS A 261 -25.89 -28.60 -17.49
CA LYS A 261 -26.68 -28.87 -18.69
C LYS A 261 -25.83 -29.45 -19.81
N LEU A 262 -26.42 -30.34 -20.60
CA LEU A 262 -25.89 -30.78 -21.90
C LEU A 262 -26.83 -30.33 -23.00
N ILE A 263 -26.28 -29.65 -24.00
CA ILE A 263 -27.01 -29.06 -25.12
C ILE A 263 -26.53 -29.73 -26.41
N ASN A 264 -27.46 -30.25 -27.21
CA ASN A 264 -27.12 -30.92 -28.48
C ASN A 264 -26.80 -29.88 -29.59
N MET A 265 -26.34 -30.34 -30.76
CA MET A 265 -26.03 -29.46 -31.90
C MET A 265 -27.22 -28.69 -32.50
N LYS A 266 -28.46 -29.07 -32.15
CA LYS A 266 -29.69 -28.34 -32.55
C LYS A 266 -30.07 -27.25 -31.55
N GLY A 267 -29.38 -27.17 -30.40
CA GLY A 267 -29.67 -26.24 -29.32
C GLY A 267 -30.62 -26.78 -28.25
N ASP A 268 -31.06 -28.04 -28.35
CA ASP A 268 -31.97 -28.62 -27.35
C ASP A 268 -31.19 -29.07 -26.11
N VAL A 269 -31.79 -28.85 -24.94
CA VAL A 269 -31.25 -29.35 -23.66
C VAL A 269 -31.55 -30.84 -23.55
N ALA A 270 -30.52 -31.67 -23.75
CA ALA A 270 -30.62 -33.13 -23.67
C ALA A 270 -30.48 -33.65 -22.22
N PHE A 271 -29.88 -32.86 -21.33
CA PHE A 271 -29.71 -33.19 -19.92
C PHE A 271 -29.67 -31.91 -19.08
N HIS A 272 -30.25 -31.95 -17.88
CA HIS A 272 -30.17 -30.86 -16.90
C HIS A 272 -30.32 -31.38 -15.48
N GLU A 273 -29.38 -31.04 -14.61
CA GLU A 273 -29.40 -31.40 -13.19
C GLU A 273 -28.82 -30.29 -12.30
N ARG A 274 -29.21 -30.28 -11.01
CA ARG A 274 -28.55 -29.49 -9.96
C ARG A 274 -27.54 -30.35 -9.23
N ILE A 275 -26.27 -29.94 -9.20
CA ILE A 275 -25.16 -30.78 -8.73
C ILE A 275 -24.34 -30.08 -7.63
N ARG A 276 -23.67 -30.87 -6.80
CA ARG A 276 -22.58 -30.44 -5.90
C ARG A 276 -21.33 -31.26 -6.23
N LEU A 277 -20.17 -30.63 -6.18
CA LEU A 277 -18.92 -31.27 -6.61
C LEU A 277 -18.25 -32.07 -5.48
N PRO A 278 -17.57 -33.19 -5.80
CA PRO A 278 -17.54 -33.85 -7.12
C PRO A 278 -18.88 -34.55 -7.43
N HIS A 279 -19.19 -34.72 -8.72
CA HIS A 279 -20.45 -35.32 -9.17
C HIS A 279 -20.27 -36.23 -10.38
N ILE A 280 -21.12 -37.26 -10.50
CA ILE A 280 -21.13 -38.22 -11.62
C ILE A 280 -22.52 -38.21 -12.25
N CYS A 281 -22.61 -37.92 -13.55
CA CYS A 281 -23.85 -37.97 -14.32
C CYS A 281 -23.88 -39.21 -15.21
N SER A 282 -25.03 -39.89 -15.27
CA SER A 282 -25.25 -40.93 -16.29
C SER A 282 -25.50 -40.29 -17.66
N THR A 283 -24.86 -40.84 -18.68
CA THR A 283 -25.03 -40.47 -20.10
C THR A 283 -25.66 -41.58 -20.92
N ALA A 284 -26.14 -42.66 -20.28
CA ALA A 284 -26.65 -43.85 -20.95
C ALA A 284 -27.87 -43.59 -21.85
N THR A 285 -28.65 -42.55 -21.57
CA THR A 285 -29.84 -42.16 -22.34
C THR A 285 -29.53 -41.15 -23.45
N LEU A 286 -28.29 -40.64 -23.54
CA LEU A 286 -27.90 -39.67 -24.55
C LEU A 286 -27.59 -40.37 -25.87
N SER A 287 -28.03 -39.76 -26.96
CA SER A 287 -27.66 -40.17 -28.32
C SER A 287 -26.17 -39.97 -28.58
N ALA A 288 -25.58 -40.75 -29.48
CA ALA A 288 -24.23 -40.46 -29.96
C ALA A 288 -24.20 -39.09 -30.67
N GLY A 289 -23.17 -38.28 -30.41
CA GLY A 289 -23.07 -36.95 -30.97
C GLY A 289 -22.22 -35.96 -30.17
N LEU A 290 -22.14 -34.74 -30.69
CA LEU A 290 -21.44 -33.62 -30.03
C LEU A 290 -22.42 -32.85 -29.14
N TYR A 291 -22.01 -32.62 -27.90
CA TYR A 291 -22.75 -31.84 -26.91
C TYR A 291 -21.90 -30.67 -26.43
N GLN A 292 -22.53 -29.53 -26.17
CA GLN A 292 -21.97 -28.46 -25.36
C GLN A 292 -22.45 -28.63 -23.93
N TYR A 293 -21.52 -28.68 -22.98
CA TYR A 293 -21.87 -28.64 -21.57
C TYR A 293 -21.80 -27.22 -21.04
N VAL A 294 -22.68 -26.89 -20.09
CA VAL A 294 -22.77 -25.58 -19.45
C VAL A 294 -22.97 -25.77 -17.96
N ILE A 295 -22.10 -25.19 -17.14
CA ILE A 295 -22.19 -25.16 -15.68
C ILE A 295 -22.41 -23.73 -15.23
N GLN A 296 -23.44 -23.51 -14.41
CA GLN A 296 -23.80 -22.17 -13.89
C GLN A 296 -24.08 -22.23 -12.40
N ASP A 297 -23.80 -21.14 -11.68
CA ASP A 297 -24.29 -20.92 -10.32
C ASP A 297 -25.38 -19.83 -10.32
N ASN A 298 -25.76 -19.32 -9.15
CA ASN A 298 -26.73 -18.23 -9.03
C ASN A 298 -26.20 -16.85 -9.45
N LEU A 299 -24.89 -16.72 -9.71
CA LEU A 299 -24.23 -15.48 -10.14
C LEU A 299 -23.92 -15.49 -11.65
N GLY A 300 -23.88 -16.64 -12.31
CA GLY A 300 -23.71 -16.72 -13.76
C GLY A 300 -23.03 -17.99 -14.26
N LEU A 301 -22.44 -17.90 -15.46
CA LEU A 301 -21.67 -18.98 -16.07
C LEU A 301 -20.39 -19.27 -15.27
N VAL A 302 -20.16 -20.54 -14.96
CA VAL A 302 -18.97 -21.02 -14.25
C VAL A 302 -18.00 -21.71 -15.21
N GLU A 303 -18.48 -22.66 -16.03
CA GLU A 303 -17.64 -23.42 -16.96
C GLU A 303 -18.45 -23.88 -18.18
N THR A 304 -17.82 -24.00 -19.34
CA THR A 304 -18.44 -24.56 -20.55
C THR A 304 -17.41 -25.22 -21.46
N GLY A 305 -17.82 -26.28 -22.13
CA GLY A 305 -16.96 -26.97 -23.08
C GLY A 305 -17.74 -27.91 -23.96
N LYS A 306 -17.02 -28.74 -24.71
CA LYS A 306 -17.59 -29.68 -25.67
C LYS A 306 -17.29 -31.11 -25.26
N LEU A 307 -18.24 -32.00 -25.47
CA LEU A 307 -18.13 -33.42 -25.21
C LEU A 307 -18.59 -34.19 -26.45
N VAL A 308 -17.82 -35.21 -26.84
CA VAL A 308 -18.25 -36.18 -27.85
C VAL A 308 -18.74 -37.43 -27.12
N LYS A 309 -20.00 -37.79 -27.35
CA LYS A 309 -20.56 -39.09 -26.98
C LYS A 309 -20.39 -40.03 -28.17
N TYR A 310 -19.52 -41.00 -28.01
CA TYR A 310 -19.38 -42.14 -28.94
C TYR A 310 -20.45 -43.18 -28.67
#